data_AF-A0A974AGL3-F1
#
_entry.id   AF-A0A974AGL3-F1
#
_cell.length_a   1.000
_cell.length_b   1.000
_cell.length_c   1.000
_cell.angle_alpha   90.00
_cell.angle_beta   90.00
_cell.angle_gamma   90.00
#
_symmetry.space_group_name_H-M   'P 1'
#
loop_
_entity.id
_entity.type
_entity.pdbx_description
1 polymer ?
#
loop_
_entity_poly.entity_id
_entity_poly.type
_entity_poly.pdbx_seq_one_letter_code
_entity_poly.pdbx_strand_id
1 'polypeptide(L)'
;MLDYLCRSGIVVPATPGGRGRGRKRMYSFGDIVFLKVITRLLQAGVSVKRMKDSFAGMNRKFREMGETSRIPGILVTDGKSIYFRDRDKKLVDLMSGQQCFAFLVELNPIRKEVIKQAKLLKSA
;
A
#
# COMPACT_ATOMS: atom_id res chain seq x y z
N MET A 1 0.44 15.46 -0.74
CA MET A 1 -0.14 14.11 -0.75
C MET A 1 0.30 13.27 0.46
N LEU A 2 1.59 12.98 0.64
CA LEU A 2 2.10 12.09 1.72
C LEU A 2 1.68 12.51 3.14
N ASP A 3 1.76 13.81 3.46
CA ASP A 3 1.37 14.30 4.79
C ASP A 3 -0.12 14.07 5.08
N TYR A 4 -0.98 14.22 4.07
CA TYR A 4 -2.41 13.92 4.20
C TYR A 4 -2.66 12.43 4.45
N LEU A 5 -1.96 11.54 3.75
CA LEU A 5 -2.05 10.09 3.98
C LEU A 5 -1.60 9.73 5.41
N CYS A 6 -0.56 10.39 5.93
CA CYS A 6 -0.13 10.22 7.32
C CYS A 6 -1.16 10.75 8.32
N ARG A 7 -1.72 11.94 8.10
CA ARG A 7 -2.76 12.51 8.97
C ARG A 7 -4.06 11.70 8.95
N SER A 8 -4.39 11.07 7.82
CA SER A 8 -5.55 10.18 7.67
C SER A 8 -5.34 8.81 8.33
N GLY A 9 -4.13 8.49 8.79
CA GLY A 9 -3.79 7.22 9.44
C GLY A 9 -3.57 6.05 8.49
N ILE A 10 -3.67 6.28 7.17
CA ILE A 10 -3.50 5.23 6.17
C ILE A 10 -2.04 4.77 6.15
N VAL A 11 -1.10 5.71 6.07
CA VAL A 11 0.34 5.40 6.05
C VAL A 11 0.97 5.96 7.30
N VAL A 12 1.57 5.11 8.11
CA VAL A 12 2.32 5.52 9.30
C VAL A 12 3.80 5.27 9.03
N PRO A 13 4.70 6.26 9.23
CA PRO A 13 6.14 6.03 9.09
C PRO A 13 6.65 5.03 10.15
N ALA A 14 7.53 4.10 9.76
CA ALA A 14 8.13 3.10 10.64
C ALA A 14 8.76 3.73 11.89
N THR A 15 9.52 4.82 11.72
CA THR A 15 9.98 5.66 12.83
C THR A 15 9.26 7.01 12.72
N PRO A 16 8.32 7.32 13.64
CA PRO A 16 7.75 8.64 13.72
C PRO A 16 8.88 9.66 13.91
N GLY A 17 8.96 10.66 13.03
CA GLY A 17 9.78 11.82 13.33
C GLY A 17 9.29 12.39 14.67
N GLY A 18 10.18 12.52 15.66
CA GLY A 18 9.81 13.09 16.95
C GLY A 18 9.21 14.51 16.80
N ARG A 19 8.53 15.00 17.83
CA ARG A 19 8.01 16.39 17.84
C ARG A 19 9.19 17.37 17.71
N GLY A 20 9.22 18.17 16.65
CA GLY A 20 10.24 19.18 16.37
C GLY A 20 10.42 19.46 14.87
N ARG A 21 10.74 20.71 14.49
CA ARG A 21 11.09 21.06 13.10
C ARG A 21 12.38 20.34 12.68
N GLY A 22 12.46 19.89 11.43
CA GLY A 22 13.68 19.31 10.84
C GLY A 22 13.89 17.80 11.04
N ARG A 23 13.01 17.08 11.75
CA ARG A 23 13.14 15.62 11.90
C ARG A 23 12.60 14.88 10.66
N LYS A 24 13.44 14.03 10.07
CA LYS A 24 13.08 13.18 8.93
C LYS A 24 12.14 12.05 9.39
N ARG A 25 11.10 11.78 8.61
CA ARG A 25 10.25 10.60 8.77
C ARG A 25 10.94 9.43 8.07
N MET A 26 11.22 8.36 8.80
CA MET A 26 11.86 7.17 8.23
C MET A 26 10.76 6.16 7.88
N TYR A 27 10.78 5.74 6.62
CA TYR A 27 9.85 4.76 6.07
C TYR A 27 10.61 3.45 5.82
N SER A 28 10.00 2.34 6.21
CA SER A 28 10.49 1.01 5.88
C SER A 28 10.29 0.70 4.39
N PHE A 29 10.96 -0.33 3.89
CA PHE A 29 10.71 -0.83 2.53
C PHE A 29 9.23 -1.12 2.29
N GLY A 30 8.59 -1.80 3.25
CA GLY A 30 7.16 -2.07 3.26
C GLY A 30 6.29 -0.82 3.17
N ASP A 31 6.63 0.23 3.92
CA ASP A 31 5.89 1.50 3.88
C ASP A 31 5.97 2.13 2.48
N ILE A 32 7.13 2.06 1.81
CA ILE A 32 7.32 2.61 0.45
C ILE A 32 6.52 1.80 -0.57
N VAL A 33 6.53 0.46 -0.48
CA VAL A 33 5.70 -0.39 -1.34
C VAL A 33 4.22 -0.07 -1.15
N PHE A 34 3.77 0.05 0.10
CA PHE A 34 2.39 0.39 0.43
C PHE A 34 1.98 1.77 -0.10
N LEU A 35 2.86 2.77 0.01
CA LEU A 35 2.67 4.10 -0.56
C LEU A 35 2.48 4.06 -2.08
N LYS A 36 3.25 3.24 -2.80
CA LYS A 36 3.08 3.08 -4.24
C LYS A 36 1.75 2.43 -4.60
N VAL A 37 1.29 1.44 -3.82
CA VAL A 37 -0.03 0.83 -4.02
C VAL A 37 -1.12 1.87 -3.88
N ILE A 38 -1.11 2.66 -2.80
CA ILE A 38 -2.08 3.75 -2.58
C ILE A 38 -2.04 4.75 -3.74
N THR A 39 -0.83 5.11 -4.20
CA THR A 39 -0.67 6.06 -5.31
C THR A 39 -1.30 5.52 -6.59
N ARG A 40 -1.14 4.23 -6.91
CA ARG A 40 -1.77 3.62 -8.09
C ARG A 40 -3.29 3.57 -7.98
N LEU A 41 -3.83 3.32 -6.80
CA LEU A 41 -5.28 3.34 -6.57
C LEU A 41 -5.85 4.76 -6.68
N LEU A 42 -5.12 5.76 -6.18
CA LEU A 42 -5.49 7.17 -6.36
C LEU A 42 -5.49 7.57 -7.83
N GLN A 43 -4.49 7.13 -8.61
CA GLN A 43 -4.43 7.36 -10.05
C GLN A 43 -5.58 6.65 -10.79
N ALA A 44 -6.02 5.51 -10.28
CA ALA A 44 -7.20 4.80 -10.79
C ALA A 44 -8.55 5.43 -10.34
N GLY A 45 -8.53 6.53 -9.58
CA GLY A 45 -9.73 7.25 -9.15
C GLY A 45 -10.34 6.76 -7.84
N VAL A 46 -9.67 5.88 -7.09
CA VAL A 46 -10.14 5.41 -5.79
C VAL A 46 -9.95 6.51 -4.75
N SER A 47 -11.02 6.91 -4.05
CA SER A 47 -10.95 7.99 -3.05
C SER A 47 -10.21 7.58 -1.76
N VAL A 48 -9.49 8.53 -1.14
CA VAL A 48 -8.78 8.31 0.13
C VAL A 48 -9.70 7.85 1.26
N LYS A 49 -10.92 8.40 1.33
CA LYS A 49 -11.91 8.03 2.36
C LYS A 49 -12.25 6.54 2.32
N ARG A 50 -12.47 5.98 1.11
CA ARG A 50 -12.76 4.55 0.92
C ARG A 50 -11.56 3.66 1.26
N MET A 51 -10.36 4.11 0.88
CA MET A 51 -9.12 3.40 1.21
C MET A 51 -8.85 3.30 2.71
N LYS A 52 -9.26 4.31 3.51
CA LYS A 52 -8.97 4.36 4.94
C LYS A 52 -9.47 3.13 5.70
N ASP A 53 -10.73 2.77 5.49
CA ASP A 53 -11.36 1.68 6.23
C ASP A 53 -10.86 0.32 5.72
N SER A 54 -10.71 0.16 4.39
CA SER A 54 -10.23 -1.10 3.82
C SER A 54 -8.73 -1.37 4.08
N PHE A 55 -7.94 -0.32 4.34
CA PHE A 55 -6.51 -0.44 4.67
C PHE A 55 -6.21 -0.41 6.17
N ALA A 56 -7.22 -0.30 7.02
CA ALA A 56 -7.05 -0.38 8.45
C ALA A 56 -6.32 -1.68 8.83
N GLY A 57 -5.16 -1.56 9.48
CA GLY A 57 -4.31 -2.70 9.88
C GLY A 57 -3.50 -3.34 8.76
N MET A 58 -3.67 -2.95 7.50
CA MET A 58 -2.87 -3.49 6.39
C MET A 58 -1.46 -2.90 6.35
N ASN A 59 -1.28 -1.66 6.81
CA ASN A 59 0.04 -1.04 7.00
C ASN A 59 0.99 -1.92 7.83
N ARG A 60 0.49 -2.62 8.85
CA ARG A 60 1.27 -3.55 9.69
C ARG A 60 1.77 -4.75 8.89
N LYS A 61 0.88 -5.36 8.09
CA LYS A 61 1.26 -6.47 7.20
C LYS A 61 2.34 -6.02 6.22
N PHE A 62 2.21 -4.82 5.66
CA PHE A 62 3.21 -4.27 4.74
C PHE A 62 4.55 -4.00 5.42
N ARG A 63 4.57 -3.53 6.67
CA ARG A 63 5.79 -3.31 7.45
C ARG A 63 6.58 -4.57 7.75
N GLU A 64 5.89 -5.68 7.94
CA GLU A 64 6.52 -7.00 8.14
C GLU A 64 7.15 -7.52 6.82
N MET A 65 6.92 -6.85 5.69
CA MET A 65 7.53 -7.18 4.41
C MET A 65 8.89 -6.52 4.24
N GLY A 66 9.94 -7.34 4.23
CA GLY A 66 11.29 -6.97 3.85
C GLY A 66 11.52 -7.02 2.34
N GLU A 67 12.72 -6.61 1.91
CA GLU A 67 13.13 -6.62 0.50
C GLU A 67 13.06 -8.03 -0.13
N THR A 68 13.32 -9.07 0.67
CA THR A 68 13.30 -10.48 0.29
C THR A 68 11.94 -11.16 0.49
N SER A 69 10.98 -10.50 1.17
CA SER A 69 9.67 -11.09 1.44
C SER A 69 8.94 -11.42 0.13
N ARG A 70 8.42 -12.65 0.06
CA ARG A 70 7.67 -13.16 -1.10
C ARG A 70 6.22 -12.75 -0.93
N ILE A 71 5.72 -11.88 -1.81
CA ILE A 71 4.34 -11.40 -1.75
C ILE A 71 3.65 -11.73 -3.06
N PRO A 72 3.01 -12.90 -3.18
CA PRO A 72 2.09 -13.15 -4.27
C PRO A 72 0.72 -12.55 -3.90
N GLY A 73 0.72 -11.25 -3.65
CA GLY A 73 -0.44 -10.48 -3.24
C GLY A 73 -1.06 -9.78 -4.44
N ILE A 74 -2.32 -10.06 -4.74
CA ILE A 74 -3.11 -9.23 -5.66
C ILE A 74 -4.05 -8.39 -4.81
N LEU A 75 -4.01 -7.08 -5.02
CA LEU A 75 -5.02 -6.19 -4.47
C LEU A 75 -6.12 -5.99 -5.50
N VAL A 76 -7.36 -6.28 -5.13
CA VAL A 76 -8.54 -6.07 -5.97
C VAL A 76 -9.43 -5.04 -5.30
N THR A 77 -9.97 -4.06 -6.03
CA THR A 77 -11.02 -3.18 -5.48
C THR A 77 -12.15 -3.01 -6.46
N ASP A 78 -13.38 -3.19 -5.99
CA ASP A 78 -14.62 -2.98 -6.74
C ASP A 78 -15.08 -1.50 -6.68
N GLY A 79 -14.25 -0.62 -6.13
CA GLY A 79 -14.59 0.78 -5.89
C GLY A 79 -15.32 1.03 -4.56
N LYS A 80 -15.72 0.01 -3.80
CA LYS A 80 -16.30 0.13 -2.44
C LYS A 80 -15.40 -0.49 -1.38
N SER A 81 -14.85 -1.66 -1.66
CA SER A 81 -14.02 -2.48 -0.79
C SER A 81 -12.68 -2.77 -1.44
N ILE A 82 -11.65 -3.01 -0.63
CA ILE A 82 -10.33 -3.43 -1.10
C ILE A 82 -10.01 -4.80 -0.53
N TYR A 83 -9.70 -5.73 -1.41
CA TYR A 83 -9.45 -7.12 -1.13
C TYR A 83 -7.97 -7.41 -1.36
N PHE A 84 -7.35 -8.10 -0.41
CA PHE A 84 -5.98 -8.58 -0.54
C PHE A 84 -6.00 -10.10 -0.64
N ARG A 85 -5.58 -10.62 -1.79
CA ARG A 85 -5.42 -12.06 -2.00
C ARG A 85 -3.97 -12.44 -1.74
N ASP A 86 -3.72 -13.13 -0.63
CA ASP A 86 -2.50 -13.92 -0.44
C ASP A 86 -2.68 -15.30 -1.10
N ARG A 87 -1.60 -15.99 -1.50
CA ARG A 87 -1.65 -17.25 -2.27
C ARG A 87 -2.62 -18.29 -1.71
N ASP A 88 -2.75 -18.34 -0.37
CA ASP A 88 -3.52 -19.36 0.35
C ASP A 88 -4.88 -18.89 0.90
N LYS A 89 -5.25 -17.61 0.70
CA LYS A 89 -6.56 -17.09 1.16
C LYS A 89 -7.49 -16.84 -0.02
N LYS A 90 -8.59 -17.60 -0.05
CA LYS A 90 -9.72 -17.37 -0.97
C LYS A 90 -10.15 -15.90 -0.88
N LEU A 91 -10.42 -15.32 -2.05
CA LEU A 91 -11.10 -14.04 -2.17
C LEU A 91 -12.36 -14.09 -1.30
N VAL A 92 -12.38 -13.34 -0.21
CA VAL A 92 -13.59 -13.19 0.62
C VAL A 92 -14.53 -12.27 -0.16
N ASP A 93 -15.51 -12.93 -0.76
CA ASP A 93 -16.76 -12.44 -1.36
C ASP A 93 -16.68 -11.15 -2.20
N LEU A 94 -16.58 -11.37 -3.52
CA LEU A 94 -16.87 -10.36 -4.53
C LEU A 94 -18.33 -10.51 -4.96
N MET A 95 -19.19 -9.84 -4.19
CA MET A 95 -20.44 -9.20 -4.63
C MET A 95 -21.60 -10.10 -5.08
N SER A 96 -22.67 -10.04 -4.28
CA SER A 96 -24.04 -10.38 -4.64
C SER A 96 -24.52 -9.58 -5.88
N GLY A 97 -24.39 -10.17 -7.08
CA GLY A 97 -25.25 -9.92 -8.24
C GLY A 97 -25.14 -8.60 -9.01
N GLN A 98 -24.25 -7.65 -8.67
CA GLN A 98 -24.08 -6.40 -9.44
C GLN A 98 -22.73 -6.35 -10.19
N GLN A 99 -22.77 -5.88 -11.45
CA GLN A 99 -21.58 -5.56 -12.23
C GLN A 99 -20.75 -4.49 -11.51
N CYS A 100 -19.49 -4.79 -11.20
CA CYS A 100 -18.60 -3.85 -10.52
C CYS A 100 -17.26 -3.78 -11.28
N PHE A 101 -16.74 -2.57 -11.46
CA PHE A 101 -15.41 -2.37 -12.04
C PHE A 101 -14.36 -2.72 -10.99
N ALA A 102 -13.58 -3.77 -11.25
CA ALA A 102 -12.50 -4.20 -10.38
C ALA A 102 -11.16 -3.65 -10.86
N PHE A 103 -10.46 -2.89 -10.00
CA PHE A 103 -9.06 -2.52 -10.23
C PHE A 103 -8.14 -3.55 -9.59
N LEU A 104 -7.17 -4.04 -10.37
CA LEU A 104 -6.24 -5.07 -9.95
C LEU A 104 -4.84 -4.49 -9.87
N VAL A 105 -4.26 -4.51 -8.67
CA VAL A 105 -2.90 -4.02 -8.41
C VAL A 105 -2.03 -5.19 -7.98
N GLU A 106 -1.10 -5.56 -8.86
CA GLU A 106 -0.08 -6.56 -8.53
C GLU A 106 1.05 -5.97 -7.71
N LEU A 107 1.40 -6.63 -6.60
CA LEU A 107 2.45 -6.13 -5.71
C LEU A 107 3.87 -6.44 -6.21
N ASN A 108 4.07 -7.51 -6.97
CA ASN A 108 5.40 -7.91 -7.43
C ASN A 108 6.06 -6.88 -8.37
N PRO A 109 5.37 -6.33 -9.39
CA PRO A 109 5.92 -5.27 -10.22
C PRO A 109 6.29 -4.03 -9.40
N ILE A 110 5.43 -3.62 -8.47
CA ILE A 110 5.67 -2.47 -7.59
C ILE A 110 6.92 -2.69 -6.74
N ARG A 111 7.05 -3.88 -6.13
CA ARG A 111 8.22 -4.24 -5.31
C ARG A 111 9.51 -4.18 -6.14
N LYS A 112 9.53 -4.78 -7.33
CA LYS A 112 10.70 -4.74 -8.23
C LYS A 112 11.08 -3.30 -8.59
N GLU A 113 10.08 -2.45 -8.83
CA GLU A 113 10.28 -1.02 -9.10
C GLU A 113 10.91 -0.29 -7.91
N VAL A 114 10.44 -0.55 -6.69
CA VAL A 114 11.02 0.03 -5.46
C VAL A 114 12.46 -0.46 -5.26
N ILE A 115 12.74 -1.74 -5.44
CA ILE A 115 14.10 -2.29 -5.33
C ILE A 115 15.03 -1.63 -6.35
N LYS A 116 14.58 -1.49 -7.60
CA LYS A 116 15.37 -0.82 -8.65
C LYS A 116 15.70 0.61 -8.27
N GLN A 117 14.72 1.38 -7.80
CA GLN A 117 14.92 2.77 -7.37
C GLN A 117 15.82 2.87 -6.14
N ALA A 118 15.65 1.98 -5.15
CA ALA A 118 16.48 1.94 -3.96
C ALA A 118 17.95 1.64 -4.28
N LYS A 119 18.21 0.77 -5.27
CA LYS A 119 19.58 0.51 -5.76
C LYS A 119 20.19 1.75 -6.41
N LEU A 120 19.45 2.44 -7.28
CA LEU A 120 19.92 3.66 -7.95
C LEU A 120 20.30 4.77 -6.95
N LEU A 121 19.53 4.92 -5.88
CA LEU A 121 19.80 5.90 -4.82
C LEU A 121 20.98 5.54 -3.92
N LYS A 122 21.37 4.26 -3.83
CA LYS A 122 22.56 3.82 -3.08
C LYS A 122 23.86 3.94 -3.89
N SER A 123 23.75 4.08 -5.21
CA SER A 123 24.87 4.25 -6.14
C SER A 123 25.13 5.71 -6.54
N ALA A 124 24.39 6.66 -5.98
CA ALA A 124 24.53 8.10 -6.15
C ALA A 124 24.98 8.74 -4.83
#